data_AF-A0A806X487-F1
#
_entry.id   AF-A0A806X487-F1
#
_cell.length_a   1.000
_cell.length_b   1.000
_cell.length_c   1.000
_cell.angle_alpha   90.00
_cell.angle_beta   90.00
_cell.angle_gamma   90.00
#
_symmetry.space_group_name_H-M   'P 1'
#
loop_
_entity.id
_entity.type
_entity.pdbx_description
1 polymer ?
#
loop_
_entity_poly.entity_id
_entity_poly.type
_entity_poly.pdbx_seq_one_letter_code
_entity_poly.pdbx_strand_id
1 'polypeptide(L)' 'MSKIKFELRRGSDVIRDGMYLELSISGTSPLRQVAEVFYSDITHEFFLTCYEENIPLEAVEKLISVAKTSLPPVRSEQ' A
#
# COMPACT_ATOMS: atom_id res chain seq x y z
N MET A 1 20.96 13.04 9.61
CA MET A 1 20.23 11.77 9.40
C MET A 1 19.72 11.76 7.97
N SER A 2 20.18 10.81 7.17
CA SER A 2 19.72 10.62 5.79
C SER A 2 18.21 10.34 5.83
N LYS A 3 17.39 11.16 5.17
CA LYS A 3 15.94 10.96 5.13
C LYS A 3 15.68 9.66 4.36
N ILE A 4 15.19 8.62 5.04
CA ILE A 4 14.80 7.35 4.39
C ILE A 4 13.75 7.71 3.34
N LYS A 5 14.00 7.30 2.09
CA LYS A 5 13.07 7.52 0.98
C LYS A 5 12.19 6.28 0.86
N PHE A 6 10.89 6.51 0.82
CA PHE A 6 9.90 5.48 0.57
C PHE A 6 9.30 5.63 -0.81
N GLU A 7 8.99 4.51 -1.44
CA GLU A 7 8.25 4.42 -2.69
C GLU A 7 6.95 3.65 -2.49
N LEU A 8 5.95 4.04 -3.28
CA LEU A 8 4.64 3.39 -3.31
C LEU A 8 4.46 2.68 -4.64
N ARG A 9 4.00 1.43 -4.60
CA ARG A 9 3.72 0.64 -5.81
C ARG A 9 2.32 0.06 -5.73
N ARG A 10 1.48 0.40 -6.70
CA ARG A 10 0.13 -0.17 -6.83
C ARG A 10 0.18 -1.43 -7.69
N GLY A 11 -0.61 -2.43 -7.33
CA GLY A 11 -0.83 -3.62 -8.13
C GLY A 11 -2.24 -4.17 -7.99
N SER A 12 -2.56 -5.13 -8.85
CA SER A 12 -3.78 -5.94 -8.77
C SER A 12 -3.40 -7.33 -8.26
N ASP A 13 -4.18 -7.84 -7.32
CA ASP A 13 -4.05 -9.19 -6.81
C ASP A 13 -5.22 -10.05 -7.32
N VAL A 14 -4.94 -10.84 -8.35
CA VAL A 14 -5.92 -11.75 -8.97
C VAL A 14 -6.29 -12.91 -8.04
N ILE A 15 -5.43 -13.27 -7.08
CA ILE A 15 -5.65 -14.40 -6.17
C ILE A 15 -6.55 -13.97 -5.02
N ARG A 16 -6.30 -12.79 -4.45
CA ARG A 16 -7.09 -12.20 -3.36
C ARG A 16 -8.32 -11.43 -3.85
N ASP A 17 -8.49 -11.29 -5.17
CA ASP A 17 -9.56 -10.55 -5.84
C ASP A 17 -9.66 -9.10 -5.32
N GLY A 18 -8.63 -8.32 -5.63
CA GLY A 18 -8.57 -6.93 -5.18
C GLY A 18 -7.35 -6.16 -5.68
N MET A 19 -7.13 -5.01 -5.06
CA MET A 19 -6.04 -4.09 -5.38
C MET A 19 -5.15 -3.87 -4.16
N TYR A 20 -3.85 -3.71 -4.36
CA TYR A 20 -2.92 -3.43 -3.27
C TYR A 20 -2.02 -2.23 -3.56
N LEU A 21 -1.51 -1.63 -2.49
CA LEU A 21 -0.52 -0.58 -2.49
C LEU A 21 0.62 -0.97 -1.53
N GLU A 22 1.80 -1.21 -2.07
CA GLU A 22 3.01 -1.54 -1.32
C GLU A 22 3.75 -0.27 -0.93
N LEU A 23 4.39 -0.29 0.24
CA LEU A 23 5.35 0.70 0.70
C LEU A 23 6.72 0.02 0.81
N SER A 24 7.71 0.53 0.09
CA SER A 24 9.07 -0.02 0.04
C SER A 24 10.12 1.05 0.30
N ILE A 25 11.29 0.64 0.80
CA ILE A 25 12.45 1.54 0.97
C ILE A 25 13.15 1.71 -0.37
N SER A 26 13.19 2.94 -0.89
CA SER A 26 13.84 3.25 -2.15
C SER A 26 15.36 3.03 -2.09
N GLY A 27 15.93 2.56 -3.20
CA GLY A 27 17.37 2.34 -3.33
C GLY A 27 17.87 1.05 -2.69
N THR A 28 16.97 0.15 -2.27
CA THR A 28 17.31 -1.21 -1.87
C THR A 28 17.23 -2.16 -3.07
N SER A 29 18.12 -3.16 -3.10
CA SER A 29 18.11 -4.23 -4.11
C SER A 29 18.40 -5.57 -3.42
N PRO A 30 17.43 -6.51 -3.34
CA PRO A 30 16.06 -6.37 -3.84
C PRO A 30 15.26 -5.29 -3.09
N LEU A 31 14.14 -4.87 -3.70
CA LEU A 31 13.23 -3.90 -3.09
C LEU A 31 12.71 -4.40 -1.76
N ARG A 32 12.98 -3.64 -0.70
CA ARG A 32 12.59 -3.97 0.66
C ARG A 32 11.22 -3.39 0.97
N GLN A 33 10.18 -4.22 0.83
CA GLN A 33 8.81 -3.89 1.20
C GLN A 33 8.65 -3.90 2.72
N VAL A 34 8.10 -2.80 3.26
CA VAL A 34 7.91 -2.61 4.70
C VAL A 34 6.46 -2.68 5.13
N ALA A 35 5.53 -2.31 4.24
CA ALA A 35 4.09 -2.41 4.49
C ALA A 35 3.29 -2.58 3.19
N GLU A 36 2.05 -3.01 3.33
CA GLU A 36 1.06 -3.12 2.25
C GLU A 36 -0.31 -2.69 2.77
N VAL A 37 -1.05 -1.93 1.96
CA VAL A 37 -2.51 -1.82 2.11
C VAL A 37 -3.17 -2.59 0.97
N PHE A 38 -4.07 -3.50 1.32
CA PHE A 38 -4.88 -4.26 0.39
C PHE A 38 -6.35 -3.82 0.49
N TYR A 39 -7.00 -3.64 -0.65
CA TYR A 39 -8.44 -3.45 -0.77
C TYR A 39 -9.03 -4.69 -1.44
N SER A 40 -9.97 -5.34 -0.76
CA SER A 40 -10.67 -6.51 -1.29
C SER A 40 -11.91 -6.07 -2.07
N ASP A 41 -12.03 -6.51 -3.33
CA ASP A 41 -13.23 -6.25 -4.12
C ASP A 41 -14.41 -7.12 -3.65
N ILE A 42 -14.15 -8.23 -2.96
CA ILE A 42 -15.17 -9.14 -2.39
C ILE A 42 -15.81 -8.54 -1.14
N THR A 43 -15.01 -8.07 -0.19
CA THR A 43 -15.49 -7.59 1.12
C THR A 43 -15.66 -6.08 1.18
N HIS A 44 -15.07 -5.34 0.23
CA HIS A 44 -14.97 -3.88 0.21
C HIS A 44 -14.22 -3.29 1.42
N GLU A 45 -13.38 -4.10 2.08
CA GLU A 45 -12.60 -3.71 3.25
C GLU A 45 -11.13 -3.42 2.90
N PHE A 46 -10.49 -2.62 3.76
CA PHE A 46 -9.05 -2.34 3.70
C PHE A 46 -8.30 -3.11 4.77
N PHE A 47 -7.18 -3.70 4.39
CA PHE A 47 -6.29 -4.43 5.28
C PHE A 47 -4.90 -3.79 5.23
N LEU A 48 -4.32 -3.48 6.39
CA LEU A 48 -2.94 -3.00 6.51
C LEU A 48 -2.08 -4.13 7.06
N THR A 49 -1.02 -4.48 6.35
CA THR A 49 0.00 -5.42 6.78
C THR A 49 1.33 -4.69 6.91
N CYS A 50 2.00 -4.83 8.05
CA CYS A 50 3.36 -4.32 8.26
C CYS A 50 4.33 -5.49 8.37
N TYR A 51 5.38 -5.49 7.55
CA TYR A 51 6.43 -6.51 7.55
C TYR A 51 7.63 -6.13 8.42
N GLU A 52 7.71 -4.85 8.82
CA GLU A 52 8.76 -4.32 9.68
C GLU A 52 8.21 -3.57 10.88
N GLU A 53 9.00 -3.58 11.95
CA GLU A 53 8.74 -2.79 13.14
C GLU A 53 9.25 -1.36 12.95
N ASN A 54 8.68 -0.42 13.72
CA ASN A 54 9.15 0.98 13.79
C ASN A 54 9.10 1.75 12.45
N ILE A 55 8.15 1.43 11.58
CA ILE A 55 7.88 2.21 10.36
C ILE A 55 7.46 3.63 10.78
N PRO A 56 8.04 4.70 10.19
CA PRO A 56 7.64 6.06 10.51
C PRO A 56 6.14 6.28 10.29
N LEU A 57 5.47 6.87 11.29
CA LEU A 57 4.02 7.11 11.25
C LEU A 57 3.60 7.89 9.99
N GLU A 58 4.34 8.93 9.63
CA GLU A 58 4.10 9.74 8.42
C GLU A 58 4.07 8.89 7.13
N ALA A 59 4.91 7.84 7.05
CA ALA A 59 4.94 6.96 5.90
C ALA A 59 3.70 6.05 5.84
N VAL A 60 3.24 5.55 6.99
CA VAL A 60 2.02 4.75 7.12
C VAL A 60 0.78 5.61 6.82
N GLU A 61 0.71 6.83 7.33
CA GLU A 61 -0.38 7.77 7.06
C GLU A 61 -0.48 8.09 5.57
N LYS A 62 0.65 8.36 4.92
CA LYS A 62 0.71 8.57 3.48
C LYS A 62 0.25 7.34 2.69
N LEU A 63 0.69 6.15 3.09
CA LEU A 63 0.28 4.89 2.48
C LEU A 63 -1.25 4.73 2.56
N ILE A 64 -1.83 4.88 3.75
CA ILE A 64 -3.28 4.77 3.98
C ILE A 64 -4.04 5.82 3.16
N SER A 65 -3.56 7.08 3.17
CA SER A 65 -4.22 8.17 2.44
C SER A 65 -4.26 7.90 0.94
N VAL A 66 -3.18 7.40 0.36
CA VAL A 66 -3.14 7.08 -1.08
C VAL A 66 -3.93 5.81 -1.38
N ALA A 67 -3.90 4.82 -0.49
CA ALA A 67 -4.65 3.58 -0.69
C ALA A 67 -6.16 3.84 -0.73
N LYS A 68 -6.68 4.64 0.20
CA LYS A 68 -8.11 4.99 0.26
C LYS A 68 -8.64 5.69 -0.99
N THR A 69 -7.80 6.44 -1.70
CA THR A 69 -8.19 7.16 -2.91
C THR A 69 -7.92 6.39 -4.19
N SER A 70 -6.94 5.48 -4.20
CA SER A 70 -6.46 4.85 -5.44
C SER A 70 -6.83 3.37 -5.59
N LEU A 71 -7.14 2.65 -4.51
CA LEU A 71 -7.44 1.22 -4.57
C LEU A 71 -8.91 0.89 -4.88
N PRO A 72 -9.91 1.56 -4.28
CA PRO A 72 -11.30 1.27 -4.61
C PRO A 72 -11.59 1.45 -6.10
N PRO A 73 -12.52 0.67 -6.66
CA PRO A 73 -12.99 0.90 -8.02
C PRO A 73 -13.58 2.30 -8.12
N VAL A 74 -13.27 3.02 -9.19
CA VAL A 74 -13.96 4.27 -9.52
C VAL A 74 -15.41 3.90 -9.71
N ARG A 75 -16.32 4.43 -8.87
CA ARG A 75 -17.76 4.28 -9.10
C ARG A 75 -18.06 4.90 -10.46
N SER A 76 -18.23 4.07 -11.48
CA SER A 76 -18.95 4.44 -12.67
C SER A 76 -20.40 4.57 -12.23
N GLU A 77 -20.89 5.80 -12.05
CA GLU A 77 -22.34 6.04 -12.03
C GLU A 77 -22.88 5.49 -13.36
N GLN A 78 -23.57 4.34 -13.30
CA GLN A 78 -24.38 3.82 -14.39
C GLN A 78 -25.78 4.44 -14.32
#